data_AF-A0A4Q6DLK0-F1
#
_entry.id   AF-A0A4Q6DLK0-F1
#
_cell.length_a   1.000
_cell.length_b   1.000
_cell.length_c   1.000
_cell.angle_alpha   90.00
_cell.angle_beta   90.00
_cell.angle_gamma   90.00
#
_symmetry.space_group_name_H-M   'P 1'
#
loop_
_entity.id
_entity.type
_entity.pdbx_description
1 polymer ?
#
loop_
_entity_poly.entity_id
_entity_poly.type
_entity_poly.pdbx_seq_one_letter_code
_entity_poly.pdbx_strand_id
1 'polypeptide(L)' 'MVATDISFTPVKTARLGHACNCPLCGEGNSIEVQWVQPVVQNMGFKMQLKKLDAALYCVSCEKNIPAELDFRG' A
#
# COMPACT_ATOMS: atom_id res chain seq x y z
N MET A 1 -1.72 -2.58 -29.81
CA MET A 1 -1.68 -1.96 -28.46
C MET A 1 -0.30 -2.21 -27.90
N VAL A 2 0.43 -1.17 -27.52
CA VAL A 2 1.69 -1.34 -26.79
C VAL A 2 1.34 -1.44 -25.32
N ALA A 3 1.64 -2.57 -24.68
CA ALA A 3 1.40 -2.75 -23.26
C ALA A 3 2.27 -1.76 -22.47
N THR A 4 1.63 -0.89 -21.71
CA THR A 4 2.29 -0.07 -20.71
C THR A 4 2.08 -0.78 -19.39
N ASP A 5 3.16 -1.32 -18.83
CA ASP A 5 3.09 -2.06 -17.57
C ASP A 5 3.26 -1.08 -16.41
N ILE A 6 2.35 -1.17 -15.43
CA ILE A 6 2.43 -0.40 -14.18
C ILE A 6 2.79 -1.38 -13.07
N SER A 7 3.90 -1.09 -12.39
CA SER A 7 4.39 -1.86 -11.23
C SER A 7 4.55 -0.95 -10.02
N PHE A 8 4.60 -1.52 -8.83
CA PHE A 8 4.72 -0.79 -7.56
C PHE A 8 5.98 -1.23 -6.82
N THR A 9 6.86 -0.28 -6.52
CA THR A 9 8.08 -0.55 -5.75
C THR A 9 7.87 -0.11 -4.30
N PRO A 10 8.04 -0.99 -3.30
CA PRO A 10 8.01 -0.59 -1.88
C PRO A 10 9.09 0.44 -1.56
N VAL A 11 8.72 1.52 -0.89
CA VAL A 11 9.63 2.61 -0.50
C VAL A 11 9.89 2.58 1.00
N LYS A 12 8.82 2.47 1.79
CA LYS A 12 8.88 2.51 3.24
C LYS A 12 7.72 1.71 3.82
N THR A 13 7.93 1.14 4.99
CA THR A 13 6.87 0.61 5.84
C THR A 13 6.94 1.28 7.20
N ALA A 14 5.79 1.47 7.84
CA ALA A 14 5.71 1.96 9.21
C ALA A 14 4.48 1.39 9.89
N ARG A 15 4.63 1.00 11.15
CA ARG A 15 3.50 0.58 11.98
C ARG A 15 2.67 1.79 12.37
N LEU A 16 1.37 1.72 12.14
CA LEU A 16 0.45 2.61 12.82
C LEU A 16 0.42 2.18 14.29
N GLY A 17 0.69 3.14 15.18
CA GLY A 17 0.76 2.89 16.63
C GLY A 17 -0.57 2.39 17.20
N HIS A 18 -0.68 2.36 18.53
CA HIS A 18 -1.75 1.65 19.26
C HIS A 18 -3.20 2.16 19.10
N ALA A 19 -3.49 2.95 18.08
CA ALA A 19 -4.78 3.60 17.86
C ALA A 19 -5.65 2.94 16.78
N CYS A 20 -5.21 1.84 16.15
CA CYS A 20 -5.97 1.19 15.08
C CYS A 20 -6.08 -0.32 15.25
N ASN A 21 -7.32 -0.82 15.19
CA ASN A 21 -7.64 -2.24 15.11
C ASN A 21 -7.89 -2.61 13.65
N CYS A 22 -7.42 -3.80 13.24
CA CYS A 22 -7.67 -4.28 11.89
C CYS A 22 -9.18 -4.50 11.68
N PRO A 23 -9.81 -3.92 10.65
CA PRO A 23 -11.24 -4.10 10.39
C PRO A 23 -11.60 -5.53 9.93
N LEU A 24 -10.62 -6.30 9.45
CA LEU A 24 -10.85 -7.67 8.96
C LEU A 24 -10.87 -8.72 10.08
N CYS A 25 -10.08 -8.52 11.13
CA CYS A 25 -9.85 -9.52 12.16
C CYS A 25 -9.89 -8.99 13.59
N GLY A 26 -10.11 -7.69 13.79
CA GLY A 26 -10.25 -7.07 15.11
C GLY A 26 -8.95 -6.90 15.90
N GLU A 27 -7.86 -7.53 15.46
CA GLU A 27 -6.55 -7.45 16.12
C GLU A 27 -6.03 -6.01 16.15
N GLY A 28 -5.76 -5.51 17.36
CA GLY A 28 -5.09 -4.23 17.59
C GLY A 28 -3.60 -4.30 17.25
N ASN A 29 -2.99 -3.15 16.98
CA ASN A 29 -1.53 -2.99 16.85
C ASN A 29 -0.86 -3.76 15.71
N SER A 30 -1.65 -4.25 14.76
CA SER A 30 -1.18 -5.10 13.67
C SER A 30 -1.20 -4.39 12.31
N ILE A 31 -1.54 -3.10 12.26
CA ILE A 31 -1.64 -2.36 11.01
C ILE A 31 -0.31 -1.68 10.65
N GLU A 32 0.16 -1.95 9.45
CA GLU A 32 1.30 -1.30 8.82
C GLU A 32 0.84 -0.49 7.61
N VAL A 33 1.40 0.70 7.43
CA VAL A 33 1.30 1.46 6.19
C VAL A 33 2.50 1.10 5.34
N GLN A 34 2.24 0.66 4.11
CA GLN A 34 3.24 0.43 3.10
C GLN A 34 3.16 1.53 2.04
N TRP A 35 4.19 2.36 1.96
CA TRP A 35 4.33 3.35 0.89
C TRP A 35 4.95 2.69 -0.32
N VAL A 36 4.32 2.90 -1.47
CA VAL A 36 4.76 2.37 -2.75
C VAL A 36 4.94 3.50 -3.76
N GLN A 37 5.93 3.34 -4.63
CA GLN A 37 6.16 4.23 -5.75
C GLN A 37 5.75 3.51 -7.04
N PRO A 38 4.78 4.04 -7.80
CA PRO A 38 4.41 3.48 -9.08
C PRO A 38 5.51 3.74 -10.11
N VAL A 39 5.78 2.71 -10.88
CA VAL A 39 6.76 2.70 -11.95
C VAL A 39 6.05 2.29 -13.22
N VAL A 40 6.12 3.17 -14.21
CA VAL A 40 5.59 2.92 -15.54
C VAL A 40 6.73 2.43 -16.41
N GLN A 41 6.54 1.28 -17.05
CA GLN A 41 7.51 0.71 -17.98
C GLN A 41 6.87 0.51 -19.36
N ASN A 42 7.58 0.93 -20.40
CA ASN A 42 7.17 0.72 -21.78
C ASN A 42 8.42 0.68 -22.69
N MET A 43 8.58 -0.38 -23.49
CA MET A 43 9.64 -0.53 -24.50
C MET A 43 11.02 0.02 -24.09
N GLY A 44 11.53 -0.40 -22.93
CA GLY A 44 12.85 0.01 -22.43
C GLY A 44 12.91 1.37 -21.72
N PHE A 45 11.83 2.14 -21.75
CA PHE A 45 11.66 3.32 -20.89
C PHE A 45 11.05 2.92 -19.56
N LYS A 46 11.68 3.36 -18.47
CA LYS A 46 11.21 3.18 -17.09
C LYS A 46 11.13 4.55 -16.45
N MET A 47 9.93 4.96 -16.05
CA MET A 47 9.70 6.24 -15.37
C MET A 47 9.09 5.98 -13.99
N GLN A 48 9.78 6.45 -12.96
CA GLN A 48 9.21 6.51 -11.62
C GLN A 48 8.27 7.71 -11.54
N LEU A 49 7.00 7.47 -11.18
CA LEU A 49 6.08 8.56 -10.93
C LEU A 49 6.43 9.25 -9.60
N LYS A 50 6.25 10.56 -9.54
CA LYS A 50 6.46 11.35 -8.31
C LYS A 50 5.36 11.14 -7.27
N LYS A 51 4.24 10.52 -7.66
CA LYS A 51 3.13 10.22 -6.76
C LYS A 51 3.53 9.06 -5.86
N LEU A 52 3.61 9.31 -4.56
CA LEU A 52 3.65 8.26 -3.56
C LEU A 52 2.23 7.77 -3.33
N ASP A 53 2.06 6.45 -3.37
CA ASP A 53 0.83 5.80 -2.96
C ASP A 53 1.08 5.08 -1.62
N ALA A 54 0.01 4.83 -0.88
CA ALA A 54 0.11 4.14 0.40
C ALA A 54 -1.03 3.12 0.54
N ALA A 55 -0.69 1.92 0.96
CA ALA A 55 -1.64 0.87 1.28
C ALA A 55 -1.57 0.53 2.77
N LEU A 56 -2.72 0.23 3.36
CA LEU A 56 -2.80 -0.32 4.70
C LEU A 56 -2.75 -1.85 4.63
N TYR A 57 -1.95 -2.45 5.50
CA TYR A 57 -1.74 -3.89 5.58
C TYR A 57 -1.88 -4.35 7.03
N CYS A 58 -2.62 -5.44 7.26
CA CYS A 58 -2.67 -6.07 8.57
C CYS A 58 -1.67 -7.23 8.62
N VAL A 59 -0.70 -7.14 9.52
CA VAL A 59 0.33 -8.18 9.75
C VAL A 59 -0.26 -9.44 10.36
N SER A 60 -1.24 -9.34 11.27
CA SER A 60 -1.85 -10.53 11.89
C SER A 60 -2.63 -11.39 10.90
N CYS A 61 -3.16 -10.76 9.85
CA CYS A 61 -4.10 -11.37 8.93
C CYS A 61 -3.52 -11.49 7.51
N GLU A 62 -2.28 -11.03 7.35
CA GLU A 62 -1.48 -10.97 6.13
C GLU A 62 -2.25 -10.44 4.91
N LYS A 63 -3.17 -9.51 5.15
CA LYS A 63 -4.11 -8.99 4.15
C LYS A 63 -4.04 -7.48 4.04
N ASN A 64 -4.14 -6.99 2.80
CA ASN A 64 -4.36 -5.58 2.51
C ASN A 64 -5.75 -5.17 3.02
N ILE A 65 -5.79 -4.00 3.66
CA ILE A 65 -7.03 -3.35 4.07
C ILE A 65 -7.44 -2.42 2.91
N PRO A 66 -8.59 -2.67 2.26
CA PRO A 66 -9.13 -1.79 1.24
C PRO A 66 -9.25 -0.36 1.76
N ALA A 67 -8.95 0.64 0.91
CA ALA A 67 -9.10 2.05 1.26
C ALA A 67 -10.55 2.43 1.64
N GLU A 68 -11.54 1.67 1.15
CA GLU A 68 -12.96 1.83 1.51
C GLU A 68 -13.27 1.44 2.96
N LEU A 69 -12.36 0.72 3.62
CA LEU A 69 -12.42 0.35 5.03
C LEU A 69 -11.46 1.19 5.90
N ASP A 70 -10.84 2.23 5.33
CA ASP A 70 -10.04 3.21 6.07
C ASP A 70 -11.01 4.28 6.64
N PHE A 71 -11.39 4.14 7.91
CA PHE A 71 -12.39 5.00 8.59
C PHE A 71 -11.86 6.40 8.95
N ARG A 72 -10.85 6.91 8.24
CA ARG A 72 -10.38 8.30 8.36
C ARG A 72 -11.28 9.16 7.48
N GLY A 73 -12.44 9.53 8.02
CA GLY A 73 -13.37 10.48 7.41
C GLY A 73 -12.71 11.79 6.99
#